data_AF-A0AAJ1TQV5-F1
#
_entry.id   AF-A0AAJ1TQV5-F1
#
_cell.length_a   1.000
_cell.length_b   1.000
_cell.length_c   1.000
_cell.angle_alpha   90.00
_cell.angle_beta   90.00
_cell.angle_gamma   90.00
#
_symmetry.space_group_name_H-M   'P 1'
#
loop_
_entity.id
_entity.type
_entity.pdbx_description
1 polymer ?
#
loop_
_entity_poly.entity_id
_entity_poly.type
_entity_poly.pdbx_seq_one_letter_code
_entity_poly.pdbx_strand_id
1 'polypeptide(L)'
;MTDLFPSFRTTDEVIDFLGGNGPTGDIVGAKPKTVSNWREAARGRFPAETFLALNRALKRRGRGASPHLWGMIADRAGNAPAGLQPEDAFRSLEPLYDMAPAAVQEAAA
;
A
#
# COMPACT_ATOMS: atom_id res chain seq x y z
N MET A 1 13.18 8.79 -5.87
CA MET A 1 11.79 8.49 -6.30
C MET A 1 10.91 8.75 -5.09
N THR A 2 10.24 9.91 -5.09
CA THR A 2 9.73 10.60 -3.90
C THR A 2 8.40 10.00 -3.45
N ASP A 3 8.27 9.65 -2.17
CA ASP A 3 7.00 9.29 -1.53
C ASP A 3 5.96 10.39 -1.79
N LEU A 4 5.00 10.14 -2.69
CA LEU A 4 3.99 11.13 -3.10
C LEU A 4 2.98 11.47 -1.98
N PHE A 5 3.02 10.77 -0.84
CA PHE A 5 2.23 11.08 0.35
C PHE A 5 3.07 10.91 1.63
N PRO A 6 2.91 11.78 2.63
CA PRO A 6 3.44 11.53 3.97
C PRO A 6 2.95 10.18 4.48
N SER A 7 3.90 9.29 4.80
CA SER A 7 3.62 7.92 5.23
C SER A 7 3.78 7.79 6.74
N PHE A 8 2.75 7.24 7.39
CA PHE A 8 2.80 6.91 8.81
C PHE A 8 3.81 5.80 9.09
N ARG A 9 4.48 5.91 10.23
CA ARG A 9 5.56 5.00 10.66
C ARG A 9 5.19 4.20 11.89
N THR A 10 4.07 4.51 12.54
CA THR A 10 3.55 3.74 13.68
C THR A 10 2.09 3.36 13.48
N THR A 11 1.68 2.28 14.14
CA THR A 11 0.28 1.85 14.18
C THR A 11 -0.61 2.91 14.85
N ASP A 12 -0.11 3.60 15.87
CA ASP A 12 -0.86 4.64 16.57
C ASP A 12 -1.22 5.80 15.65
N GLU A 13 -0.25 6.32 14.90
CA GLU A 13 -0.48 7.40 13.94
C GLU A 13 -1.57 7.04 12.92
N VAL A 14 -1.54 5.80 12.40
CA VAL A 14 -2.55 5.31 11.46
C VAL A 14 -3.92 5.24 12.13
N ILE A 15 -4.02 4.64 13.32
CA ILE A 15 -5.31 4.46 13.99
C ILE A 15 -5.88 5.82 14.41
N ASP A 16 -5.07 6.72 14.95
CA ASP A 16 -5.49 8.07 15.37
C ASP A 16 -5.97 8.88 14.15
N PHE A 17 -5.24 8.86 13.05
CA PHE A 17 -5.65 9.50 11.81
C PHE A 17 -6.94 8.90 11.22
N LEU A 18 -7.18 7.61 11.43
CA LEU A 18 -8.40 6.95 10.98
C LEU A 18 -9.62 7.29 11.83
N GLY A 19 -9.43 7.86 13.02
CA GLY A 19 -10.49 8.27 13.96
C GLY A 19 -10.54 7.45 15.24
N GLY A 20 -9.48 6.68 15.53
CA GLY A 20 -9.37 5.84 16.72
C GLY A 20 -9.79 4.38 16.48
N ASN A 21 -9.88 3.63 17.58
CA ASN A 21 -10.07 2.18 17.55
C ASN A 21 -11.42 1.75 16.95
N GLY A 22 -12.49 2.51 17.19
CA GLY A 22 -13.83 2.23 16.66
C GLY A 22 -13.89 2.34 15.14
N PRO A 23 -13.65 3.54 14.57
CA PRO A 23 -13.67 3.74 13.12
C PRO A 23 -12.68 2.85 12.37
N THR A 24 -11.52 2.56 12.96
CA THR A 24 -10.56 1.61 12.38
C THR A 24 -11.12 0.19 12.36
N GLY A 25 -11.78 -0.22 13.45
CA GLY A 25 -12.47 -1.50 13.54
C GLY A 25 -13.56 -1.67 12.50
N ASP A 26 -14.36 -0.63 12.26
CA ASP A 26 -15.43 -0.64 11.26
C ASP A 26 -14.88 -0.81 9.82
N ILE A 27 -13.70 -0.25 9.52
CA ILE A 27 -13.05 -0.38 8.20
C ILE A 27 -12.66 -1.83 7.89
N VAL A 28 -12.26 -2.58 8.92
CA VAL A 28 -11.66 -3.92 8.76
C VAL A 28 -12.53 -5.04 9.32
N GLY A 29 -13.72 -4.73 9.85
CA GLY A 29 -14.62 -5.70 10.47
C GLY A 29 -14.13 -6.25 11.80
N ALA A 30 -13.37 -5.47 12.58
CA ALA A 30 -12.82 -5.88 13.87
C ALA A 30 -13.44 -5.10 15.04
N LYS A 31 -13.46 -5.72 16.23
CA LYS A 31 -13.91 -5.06 17.46
C LYS A 31 -12.90 -3.96 17.87
N PRO A 32 -13.34 -2.84 18.48
CA PRO A 32 -12.42 -1.78 18.93
C PRO A 32 -11.33 -2.27 19.88
N LYS A 33 -11.65 -3.26 20.73
CA LYS A 33 -10.67 -3.90 21.63
C LYS A 33 -9.59 -4.66 20.86
N THR A 34 -9.93 -5.31 19.75
CA THR A 34 -8.95 -5.96 18.87
C THR A 34 -7.99 -4.94 18.27
N VAL A 35 -8.51 -3.78 17.84
CA VAL A 35 -7.67 -2.68 17.34
C VAL A 35 -6.77 -2.12 18.43
N SER A 36 -7.27 -1.95 19.65
CA SER A 36 -6.46 -1.53 20.80
C SER A 36 -5.31 -2.49 21.07
N ASN A 37 -5.53 -3.81 20.90
CA ASN A 37 -4.48 -4.80 21.07
C ASN A 37 -3.39 -4.69 19.99
N TRP A 38 -3.66 -4.12 18.81
CA TRP A 38 -2.61 -3.92 17.79
C TRP A 38 -1.62 -2.82 18.19
N ARG A 39 -2.06 -1.86 19.01
CA ARG A 39 -1.20 -0.85 19.63
C ARG A 39 -0.29 -1.49 20.68
N GLU A 40 -0.90 -2.23 21.61
CA GLU A 40 -0.24 -2.76 22.82
C GLU A 40 0.49 -4.11 22.62
N ALA A 41 -0.17 -5.09 22.00
CA ALA A 41 0.25 -6.50 22.01
C ALA A 41 1.10 -6.90 20.79
N ALA A 42 1.02 -6.18 19.67
CA ALA A 42 1.65 -6.56 18.39
C ALA A 42 2.96 -5.79 18.08
N ARG A 43 3.65 -5.22 19.09
CA ARG A 43 4.78 -4.28 18.90
C ARG A 43 4.45 -3.12 17.95
N GLY A 44 3.18 -2.69 17.91
CA GLY A 44 2.72 -1.73 16.92
C GLY A 44 2.75 -2.30 15.50
N ARG A 45 2.05 -3.42 15.26
CA ARG A 45 1.85 -3.98 13.92
C ARG A 45 0.39 -4.36 13.67
N PHE A 46 0.00 -4.24 12.41
CA PHE A 46 -1.29 -4.67 11.90
C PHE A 46 -1.23 -6.12 11.40
N PRO A 47 -2.35 -6.86 11.50
CA PRO A 47 -2.50 -8.14 10.79
C PRO A 47 -2.39 -7.93 9.27
N ALA A 48 -1.63 -8.78 8.58
CA ALA A 48 -1.34 -8.64 7.14
C ALA A 48 -2.61 -8.52 6.27
N GLU A 49 -3.67 -9.25 6.61
CA GLU A 49 -4.97 -9.22 5.93
C GLU A 49 -5.64 -7.83 5.89
N THR A 50 -5.30 -6.94 6.83
CA THR A 50 -5.87 -5.58 6.89
C THR A 50 -5.21 -4.60 5.92
N PHE A 51 -4.10 -5.00 5.26
CA PHE A 51 -3.26 -4.11 4.46
C PHE A 51 -4.05 -3.31 3.41
N LEU A 52 -4.83 -4.00 2.58
CA LEU A 52 -5.57 -3.37 1.49
C LEU A 52 -6.67 -2.44 2.01
N ALA A 53 -7.41 -2.87 3.04
CA ALA A 53 -8.52 -2.10 3.60
C ALA A 53 -8.04 -0.78 4.20
N LEU A 54 -6.99 -0.83 5.02
CA LEU A 54 -6.42 0.34 5.69
C LEU A 54 -5.70 1.26 4.70
N ASN A 55 -4.91 0.73 3.76
CA ASN A 55 -4.26 1.56 2.74
C ASN A 55 -5.26 2.25 1.83
N ARG A 56 -6.38 1.60 1.48
CA ARG A 56 -7.45 2.24 0.71
C ARG A 56 -8.08 3.38 1.51
N ALA A 57 -8.32 3.19 2.81
CA ALA A 57 -8.85 4.23 3.68
C ALA A 57 -7.90 5.43 3.82
N LEU A 58 -6.60 5.18 3.99
CA LEU A 58 -5.56 6.20 4.06
C LEU A 58 -5.44 6.97 2.74
N LYS A 59 -5.40 6.25 1.61
CA LYS A 59 -5.27 6.86 0.27
C LYS A 59 -6.43 7.78 -0.06
N ARG A 60 -7.67 7.41 0.31
CA ARG A 60 -8.84 8.30 0.18
C ARG A 60 -8.72 9.59 0.97
N ARG A 61 -7.88 9.62 2.02
CA ARG A 61 -7.60 10.77 2.88
C ARG A 61 -6.24 11.43 2.59
N GLY A 62 -5.59 11.09 1.47
CA GLY A 62 -4.32 11.69 1.06
C GLY A 62 -3.12 11.32 1.93
N ARG A 63 -3.13 10.13 2.51
CA ARG A 63 -2.03 9.58 3.34
C ARG A 63 -1.67 8.16 2.93
N GLY A 64 -0.45 7.76 3.29
CA GLY A 64 0.05 6.38 3.18
C GLY A 64 0.53 5.86 4.53
N ALA A 65 0.95 4.60 4.56
CA ALA A 65 1.59 4.01 5.72
C ALA A 65 2.69 3.03 5.28
N SER A 66 3.75 2.92 6.08
CA SER A 66 4.84 2.00 5.78
C SER A 66 4.35 0.54 5.77
N PRO A 67 4.65 -0.25 4.72
CA PRO A 67 4.33 -1.69 4.67
C PRO A 67 4.92 -2.50 5.84
N HIS A 68 5.99 -2.00 6.47
CA HIS A 68 6.59 -2.63 7.65
C HIS A 68 5.63 -2.73 8.84
N LEU A 69 4.60 -1.87 8.90
CA LEU A 69 3.54 -1.96 9.90
C LEU A 69 2.71 -3.24 9.75
N TRP A 70 2.71 -3.88 8.58
CA TRP A 70 2.08 -5.18 8.33
C TRP A 70 3.09 -6.33 8.36
N GLY A 71 4.31 -6.09 8.87
CA GLY A 71 5.39 -7.08 8.88
C GLY A 71 5.98 -7.37 7.49
N MET A 72 5.64 -6.56 6.48
CA MET A 72 6.20 -6.71 5.14
C MET A 72 7.62 -6.17 5.13
N ILE A 73 8.57 -7.04 4.81
CA ILE A 73 9.94 -6.64 4.50
C ILE A 73 9.93 -6.35 3.01
N ALA A 74 10.19 -5.10 2.62
CA ALA A 74 10.52 -4.82 1.24
C ALA A 74 11.83 -5.55 0.95
N ASP A 75 11.78 -6.61 0.15
CA ASP A 75 12.99 -7.06 -0.51
C ASP A 75 13.54 -5.86 -1.29
N ARG A 76 14.82 -5.55 -1.08
CA ARG A 76 15.52 -4.46 -1.78
C ARG A 76 15.43 -4.67 -3.31
N ALA A 77 15.25 -5.90 -3.75
CA ALA A 77 14.77 -6.25 -5.07
C ALA A 77 13.30 -6.67 -4.92
N GLY A 78 12.33 -5.78 -5.14
CA GLY A 78 10.92 -6.20 -5.14
C GLY A 78 10.75 -7.41 -6.04
N ASN A 79 10.41 -8.57 -5.46
CA ASN A 79 10.37 -9.90 -6.07
C ASN A 79 10.23 -9.89 -7.60
N ALA A 80 11.34 -9.72 -8.30
CA ALA A 80 11.47 -10.17 -9.67
C ALA A 80 11.53 -11.70 -9.57
N PRO A 81 10.81 -12.46 -10.42
CA PRO A 81 10.88 -13.91 -10.38
C PRO A 81 12.36 -14.30 -10.39
N ALA A 82 12.75 -15.21 -9.48
CA ALA A 82 14.15 -15.58 -9.27
C ALA A 82 14.88 -15.74 -10.61
N GLY A 83 15.77 -14.78 -10.94
CA GLY A 83 16.52 -14.75 -12.19
C GLY A 83 16.24 -13.59 -13.16
N LEU A 84 15.22 -12.75 -12.93
CA LEU A 84 14.99 -11.55 -13.77
C LEU A 84 15.67 -10.33 -13.14
N GLN A 85 16.63 -9.70 -13.82
CA GLN A 85 17.20 -8.46 -13.33
C GLN A 85 16.23 -7.29 -13.59
N PRO A 86 16.28 -6.19 -12.81
CA PRO A 86 15.42 -5.02 -13.01
C PRO A 86 15.42 -4.46 -14.45
N GLU A 87 16.55 -4.55 -15.14
CA GLU A 87 16.72 -4.15 -16.53
C GLU A 87 16.00 -5.06 -17.55
N ASP A 88 15.80 -6.34 -17.21
CA ASP A 88 15.11 -7.33 -18.05
C ASP A 88 13.59 -7.22 -17.94
N ALA A 89 13.10 -6.73 -16.79
CA ALA A 89 11.67 -6.48 -16.56
C ALA A 89 11.12 -5.40 -17.50
N PHE A 90 11.92 -4.37 -17.77
CA PHE A 90 11.52 -3.29 -18.69
C PHE A 90 11.46 -3.76 -20.14
N ARG A 91 12.46 -4.53 -20.60
CA ARG A 91 12.49 -5.12 -21.96
C ARG A 91 11.36 -6.12 -22.21
N SER A 92 10.92 -6.84 -21.18
CA SER A 92 9.81 -7.79 -21.28
C SER A 92 8.44 -7.11 -21.44
N LEU A 93 8.34 -5.81 -21.13
CA LEU A 93 7.13 -5.00 -21.27
C LEU A 93 7.11 -4.18 -22.57
N GLU A 94 8.22 -4.07 -23.30
CA GLU A 94 8.28 -3.39 -24.61
C GLU A 94 7.28 -3.96 -25.63
N PRO A 95 7.09 -5.29 -25.77
CA PRO A 95 6.11 -5.85 -26.70
C PRO A 95 4.65 -5.52 -26.34
N LEU A 96 4.39 -5.21 -25.07
CA LEU A 96 3.06 -4.83 -24.57
C LEU A 96 2.75 -3.35 -24.78
N TYR A 97 3.78 -2.50 -24.91
CA TYR A 97 3.63 -1.08 -25.25
C TYR A 97 3.50 -0.84 -26.76
N ASP A 98 4.06 -1.72 -27.59
CA ASP A 98 3.90 -1.67 -29.06
C ASP A 98 2.54 -2.20 -29.57
N MET A 99 1.70 -2.73 -28.67
CA MET A 99 0.40 -3.33 -29.00
C MET A 99 -0.78 -2.61 -28.35
N ALA A 100 -0.94 -1.30 -28.64
CA ALA A 100 -2.20 -0.63 -29.01
C ALA A 100 -2.21 0.89 -28.69
N PRO A 101 -2.93 1.73 -29.47
CA PRO A 101 -3.12 1.71 -30.92
C PRO A 101 -2.87 3.10 -31.54
N ALA A 102 -2.85 3.16 -32.87
CA ALA A 102 -2.88 4.36 -33.69
C ALA A 102 -4.19 5.19 -33.55
N ALA A 103 -4.59 5.58 -32.33
CA ALA A 103 -5.89 6.20 -32.06
C ALA A 103 -5.83 7.43 -31.12
N VAL A 104 -4.74 8.20 -31.15
CA VAL A 104 -4.66 9.51 -30.44
C VAL A 104 -4.17 10.63 -31.37
N GLN A 105 -4.59 10.64 -32.65
CA GLN A 105 -4.25 11.74 -33.56
C GLN A 105 -5.40 12.29 -34.44
N GLU A 106 -6.67 11.93 -34.22
CA GLU A 106 -7.79 12.48 -35.03
C GLU A 106 -8.89 13.21 -34.24
N ALA A 107 -8.51 13.99 -33.22
CA ALA A 107 -9.44 14.90 -32.54
C ALA A 107 -8.83 16.29 -32.27
N ALA A 108 -8.04 16.78 -33.21
CA ALA A 108 -7.49 18.14 -33.18
C ALA A 108 -7.29 18.74 -34.59
N ALA A 109 -8.19 18.44 -35.53
CA ALA A 109 -8.30 19.14 -36.81
C ALA A 109 -9.77 19.41 -37.12
#